data_AF-A0A965HK43-F1
#
_entry.id   AF-A0A965HK43-F1
#
_cell.length_a   1.000
_cell.length_b   1.000
_cell.length_c   1.000
_cell.angle_alpha   90.00
_cell.angle_beta   90.00
_cell.angle_gamma   90.00
#
_symmetry.space_group_name_H-M   'P 1'
#
loop_
_entity.id
_entity.type
_entity.pdbx_description
1 polymer ?
#
loop_
_entity_poly.entity_id
_entity_poly.type
_entity_poly.pdbx_seq_one_letter_code
_entity_poly.pdbx_strand_id
1 'polypeptide(L)'
;FYGYPGGVEAFFTEGRVSALHPYAASRVIETSAGFGLGASGGGLFDKTGALVGITTFLSAGHSGYYYAMPADWLDTLRKQTAEPLGALKGQAVWELPVSEQPDFLRMQRLAEAGDWAAALAHTTAWVAADAGNFDAWLSHGQALARNQKIDQGIVALQKALVMAPTDANVIRALGAVLAQAGRAQESEALLARLAPEDRDCSLGC
;
A
#
# COMPACT_ATOMS: atom_id res chain seq x y z
N PHE A 1 32.27 -5.13 -8.01
CA PHE A 1 30.96 -4.96 -7.35
C PHE A 1 30.96 -5.81 -6.09
N TYR A 2 30.62 -5.25 -4.94
CA TYR A 2 30.41 -5.97 -3.68
C TYR A 2 28.94 -5.83 -3.29
N GLY A 3 28.33 -6.90 -2.80
CA GLY A 3 26.95 -6.93 -2.30
C GLY A 3 26.93 -7.42 -0.85
N TYR A 4 25.96 -6.90 -0.10
CA TYR A 4 25.50 -7.32 1.24
C TYR A 4 26.59 -7.54 2.32
N PRO A 5 27.03 -6.51 3.08
CA PRO A 5 28.01 -6.71 4.14
C PRO A 5 27.42 -6.87 5.55
N GLY A 6 26.10 -6.73 5.74
CA GLY A 6 25.52 -6.47 7.07
C GLY A 6 24.52 -7.49 7.64
N GLY A 7 23.98 -8.42 6.87
CA GLY A 7 23.05 -9.41 7.44
C GLY A 7 23.80 -10.64 7.92
N VAL A 8 23.63 -10.93 9.21
CA VAL A 8 24.38 -11.98 9.91
C VAL A 8 23.90 -13.38 9.49
N GLU A 9 22.73 -13.49 8.84
CA GLU A 9 22.17 -14.74 8.31
C GLU A 9 20.91 -14.45 7.46
N ALA A 10 20.42 -15.47 6.73
CA ALA A 10 19.09 -15.41 6.12
C ALA A 10 18.03 -15.34 7.23
N PHE A 11 17.35 -14.20 7.35
CA PHE A 11 16.26 -13.98 8.29
C PHE A 11 14.93 -13.89 7.53
N PHE A 12 13.89 -14.48 8.10
CA PHE A 12 12.54 -14.50 7.53
C PHE A 12 11.57 -13.87 8.54
N THR A 13 10.76 -12.93 8.05
CA THR A 13 9.63 -12.37 8.79
C THR A 13 8.36 -12.88 8.17
N GLU A 14 7.50 -13.52 8.96
CA GLU A 14 6.15 -13.82 8.52
C GLU A 14 5.31 -12.54 8.52
N GLY A 15 4.45 -12.39 7.52
CA GLY A 15 3.55 -11.26 7.40
C GLY A 15 2.53 -11.50 6.32
N ARG A 16 1.71 -10.47 6.07
CA ARG A 16 0.69 -10.48 5.02
C ARG A 16 0.94 -9.38 4.01
N VAL A 17 0.26 -9.48 2.87
CA VAL A 17 0.08 -8.34 1.98
C VAL A 17 -0.88 -7.39 2.67
N SER A 18 -0.36 -6.23 3.08
CA SER A 18 -1.15 -5.17 3.69
C SER A 18 -2.00 -4.49 2.63
N ALA A 19 -1.40 -4.13 1.49
CA ALA A 19 -2.08 -3.46 0.38
C ALA A 19 -1.42 -3.78 -0.97
N LEU A 20 -2.19 -3.60 -2.06
CA LEU A 20 -1.70 -3.70 -3.44
C LEU A 20 -2.01 -2.42 -4.19
N HIS A 21 -1.00 -1.55 -4.35
CA HIS A 21 -1.16 -0.24 -4.97
C HIS A 21 -0.95 -0.32 -6.47
N PRO A 22 -1.95 0.03 -7.31
CA PRO A 22 -1.78 0.09 -8.75
C PRO A 22 -0.62 1.04 -9.14
N TYR A 23 0.38 0.52 -9.86
CA TYR A 23 1.54 1.30 -10.29
C TYR A 23 2.24 0.67 -11.50
N ALA A 24 2.52 1.48 -12.53
CA ALA A 24 3.24 1.08 -13.74
C ALA A 24 2.79 -0.27 -14.35
N ALA A 25 1.49 -0.42 -14.57
CA ALA A 25 0.84 -1.63 -15.11
C ALA A 25 0.95 -2.91 -14.25
N SER A 26 1.44 -2.81 -13.01
CA SER A 26 1.36 -3.87 -12.00
C SER A 26 0.92 -3.27 -10.66
N ARG A 27 1.32 -3.88 -9.53
CA ARG A 27 0.95 -3.48 -8.18
C ARG A 27 2.16 -3.46 -7.26
N VAL A 28 2.48 -2.31 -6.69
CA VAL A 28 3.43 -2.23 -5.58
C VAL A 28 2.80 -2.90 -4.37
N ILE A 29 3.55 -3.79 -3.73
CA ILE A 29 3.07 -4.59 -2.60
C ILE A 29 3.48 -3.87 -1.31
N GLU A 30 2.51 -3.46 -0.51
CA GLU A 30 2.72 -3.10 0.87
C GLU A 30 2.59 -4.37 1.73
N THR A 31 3.49 -4.60 2.67
CA THR A 31 3.50 -5.81 3.51
C THR A 31 3.72 -5.49 4.98
N SER A 32 3.16 -6.33 5.86
CA SER A 32 3.47 -6.32 7.29
C SER A 32 4.72 -7.13 7.62
N ALA A 33 5.30 -7.86 6.64
CA ALA A 33 6.54 -8.59 6.80
C ALA A 33 7.70 -7.58 6.94
N GLY A 34 7.95 -7.17 8.19
CA GLY A 34 8.89 -6.11 8.49
C GLY A 34 10.32 -6.47 8.12
N PHE A 35 11.04 -5.49 7.58
CA PHE A 35 12.46 -5.60 7.26
C PHE A 35 13.23 -4.33 7.62
N GLY A 36 14.50 -4.50 7.99
CA GLY A 36 15.38 -3.39 8.36
C GLY A 36 16.07 -2.74 7.16
N LEU A 37 16.71 -1.60 7.41
CA LEU A 37 17.61 -0.98 6.43
C LEU A 37 18.70 -1.98 6.02
N GLY A 38 18.98 -2.04 4.71
CA GLY A 38 19.93 -3.01 4.14
C GLY A 38 19.31 -4.34 3.72
N ALA A 39 18.05 -4.63 4.06
CA ALA A 39 17.31 -5.80 3.57
C ALA A 39 16.73 -5.63 2.15
N SER A 40 17.02 -4.51 1.48
CA SER A 40 16.61 -4.24 0.11
C SER A 40 17.21 -5.28 -0.85
N GLY A 41 16.42 -5.78 -1.79
CA GLY A 41 16.78 -6.87 -2.71
C GLY A 41 16.42 -8.27 -2.22
N GLY A 42 15.83 -8.41 -1.03
CA GLY A 42 15.30 -9.68 -0.52
C GLY A 42 14.02 -10.11 -1.25
N GLY A 43 13.69 -11.40 -1.19
CA GLY A 43 12.47 -11.94 -1.78
C GLY A 43 11.30 -11.95 -0.81
N LEU A 44 10.12 -11.56 -1.28
CA LEU A 44 8.83 -11.79 -0.64
C LEU A 44 8.17 -13.00 -1.30
N PHE A 45 7.77 -13.99 -0.51
CA PHE A 45 7.26 -15.28 -1.01
C PHE A 45 5.86 -15.56 -0.49
N ASP A 46 5.04 -16.22 -1.31
CA ASP A 46 3.75 -16.73 -0.85
C ASP A 46 3.92 -18.06 -0.08
N LYS A 47 2.80 -18.59 0.45
CA LYS A 47 2.76 -19.85 1.21
C LYS A 47 3.21 -21.09 0.42
N THR A 48 3.32 -21.00 -0.90
CA THR A 48 3.80 -22.08 -1.77
C THR A 48 5.30 -21.96 -2.08
N GLY A 49 5.94 -20.87 -1.62
CA GLY A 49 7.33 -20.55 -1.92
C GLY A 49 7.51 -19.82 -3.24
N ALA A 50 6.44 -19.33 -3.88
CA ALA A 50 6.54 -18.55 -5.10
C ALA A 50 6.97 -17.11 -4.78
N LEU A 51 7.93 -16.57 -5.54
CA LEU A 51 8.38 -15.17 -5.41
C LEU A 51 7.28 -14.24 -5.91
N VAL A 52 6.76 -13.39 -5.04
CA VAL A 52 5.70 -12.42 -5.37
C VAL A 52 6.21 -10.98 -5.42
N GLY A 53 7.31 -10.67 -4.73
CA GLY A 53 7.90 -9.33 -4.76
C GLY A 53 9.36 -9.30 -4.31
N ILE A 54 10.00 -8.16 -4.53
CA ILE A 54 11.36 -7.86 -4.09
C ILE A 54 11.29 -6.72 -3.08
N THR A 55 11.69 -6.99 -1.83
CA THR A 55 11.71 -5.96 -0.77
C THR A 55 12.59 -4.80 -1.21
N THR A 56 12.07 -3.58 -1.15
CA THR A 56 12.72 -2.44 -1.82
C THR A 56 12.95 -1.28 -0.87
N PHE A 57 11.90 -0.75 -0.24
CA PHE A 57 11.98 0.42 0.65
C PHE A 57 10.95 0.35 1.77
N LEU A 58 11.16 1.18 2.80
CA LEU A 58 10.26 1.32 3.95
C LEU A 58 10.01 2.81 4.23
N SER A 59 8.89 3.14 4.87
CA SER A 59 8.63 4.53 5.26
C SER A 59 9.58 4.99 6.39
N ALA A 60 10.09 6.21 6.28
CA ALA A 60 11.07 6.77 7.21
C ALA A 60 10.54 6.95 8.65
N GLY A 61 9.23 6.86 8.86
CA GLY A 61 8.57 7.08 10.15
C GLY A 61 8.65 5.94 11.16
N HIS A 62 9.36 4.83 10.88
CA HIS A 62 9.26 3.57 11.66
C HIS A 62 7.81 3.08 11.84
N SER A 63 6.93 3.52 10.94
CA SER A 63 5.48 3.40 10.99
C SER A 63 4.96 2.04 10.51
N GLY A 64 5.86 1.09 10.24
CA GLY A 64 5.50 -0.28 9.83
C GLY A 64 5.09 -0.44 8.36
N TYR A 65 5.33 0.57 7.50
CA TYR A 65 5.02 0.49 6.07
C TYR A 65 6.24 -0.01 5.29
N TYR A 66 6.14 -1.23 4.79
CA TYR A 66 7.18 -1.91 4.03
C TYR A 66 6.72 -2.19 2.61
N TYR A 67 7.55 -1.87 1.63
CA TYR A 67 7.17 -1.95 0.22
C TYR A 67 8.09 -2.88 -0.57
N ALA A 68 7.47 -3.73 -1.37
CA ALA A 68 8.12 -4.59 -2.33
C ALA A 68 7.66 -4.25 -3.76
N MET A 69 8.63 -4.19 -4.68
CA MET A 69 8.32 -4.12 -6.11
C MET A 69 7.83 -5.49 -6.59
N PRO A 70 6.85 -5.55 -7.49
CA PRO A 70 6.24 -6.83 -7.88
C PRO A 70 7.22 -7.67 -8.72
N ALA A 71 7.22 -8.98 -8.47
CA ALA A 71 8.12 -9.91 -9.14
C ALA A 71 7.75 -10.14 -10.62
N ASP A 72 6.52 -9.84 -11.04
CA ASP A 72 6.05 -9.97 -12.42
C ASP A 72 6.79 -9.04 -13.40
N TRP A 73 7.38 -7.94 -12.92
CA TRP A 73 8.26 -7.09 -13.71
C TRP A 73 9.47 -7.86 -14.27
N LEU A 74 9.91 -8.93 -13.57
CA LEU A 74 10.98 -9.79 -14.04
C LEU A 74 10.60 -10.54 -15.32
N ASP A 75 9.32 -10.88 -15.53
CA ASP A 75 8.88 -11.59 -16.73
C ASP A 75 8.95 -10.71 -17.97
N THR A 76 8.70 -9.41 -17.80
CA THR A 76 8.91 -8.42 -18.86
C THR A 76 10.40 -8.19 -19.08
N LEU A 77 11.17 -8.01 -18.01
CA LEU A 77 12.61 -7.75 -18.07
C LEU A 77 13.37 -8.90 -18.78
N ARG A 78 13.03 -10.16 -18.49
CA ARG A 78 13.64 -11.35 -19.12
C ARG A 78 13.46 -11.41 -20.63
N LYS A 79 12.47 -10.71 -21.18
CA LYS A 79 12.19 -10.66 -22.63
C LYS A 79 12.92 -9.52 -23.34
N GLN A 80 13.50 -8.59 -22.59
CA GLN A 80 14.23 -7.45 -23.15
C GLN A 80 15.66 -7.87 -23.51
N THR A 81 16.21 -7.23 -24.56
CA THR A 81 17.62 -7.38 -24.90
C THR A 81 18.47 -6.80 -23.78
N ALA A 82 19.52 -7.52 -23.38
CA ALA A 82 20.44 -7.05 -22.37
C ALA A 82 21.22 -5.82 -22.90
N GLU A 83 21.02 -4.69 -22.25
CA GLU A 83 21.77 -3.46 -22.52
C GLU A 83 22.89 -3.28 -21.47
N PRO A 84 24.05 -2.72 -21.84
CA PRO A 84 25.08 -2.38 -20.87
C PRO A 84 24.52 -1.45 -19.78
N LEU A 85 24.72 -1.82 -18.51
CA LEU A 85 24.31 -0.98 -17.38
C LEU A 85 25.14 0.31 -17.37
N GLY A 86 24.50 1.42 -17.74
CA GLY A 86 25.03 2.77 -17.54
C GLY A 86 24.87 3.24 -16.10
N ALA A 87 25.34 4.46 -15.81
CA ALA A 87 25.00 5.13 -14.57
C ALA A 87 23.48 5.28 -14.47
N LEU A 88 22.89 4.79 -13.38
CA LEU A 88 21.49 5.06 -13.08
C LEU A 88 21.30 6.57 -12.97
N LYS A 89 20.38 7.12 -13.76
CA LYS A 89 20.02 8.53 -13.76
C LYS A 89 18.65 8.69 -13.12
N GLY A 90 18.48 9.72 -12.31
CA GLY A 90 17.24 10.00 -11.60
C GLY A 90 17.23 9.46 -10.18
N GLN A 91 16.15 9.77 -9.47
CA GLN A 91 15.88 9.33 -8.11
C GLN A 91 14.89 8.18 -8.13
N ALA A 92 14.98 7.29 -7.13
CA ALA A 92 13.94 6.31 -6.94
C ALA A 92 12.62 6.99 -6.51
N VAL A 93 11.50 6.34 -6.79
CA VAL A 93 10.17 6.94 -6.56
C VAL A 93 9.91 7.31 -5.10
N TRP A 94 10.55 6.62 -4.15
CA TRP A 94 10.45 6.89 -2.71
C TRP A 94 11.42 7.98 -2.20
N GLU A 95 12.37 8.40 -3.04
CA GLU A 95 13.33 9.49 -2.77
C GLU A 95 12.84 10.84 -3.31
N LEU A 96 11.85 10.83 -4.20
CA LEU A 96 11.26 12.03 -4.76
C LEU A 96 10.66 12.92 -3.67
N PRO A 97 10.60 14.25 -3.87
CA PRO A 97 9.80 15.14 -3.04
C PRO A 97 8.36 14.63 -2.93
N VAL A 98 7.72 14.79 -1.76
CA VAL A 98 6.36 14.28 -1.50
C VAL A 98 5.36 14.68 -2.59
N SER A 99 5.52 15.87 -3.19
CA SER A 99 4.66 16.36 -4.28
C SER A 99 4.79 15.59 -5.61
N GLU A 100 5.90 14.88 -5.81
CA GLU A 100 6.25 14.15 -7.04
C GLU A 100 6.21 12.63 -6.85
N GLN A 101 6.00 12.16 -5.62
CA GLN A 101 5.81 10.74 -5.34
C GLN A 101 4.51 10.22 -5.96
N PRO A 102 4.45 8.91 -6.30
CA PRO A 102 3.20 8.24 -6.64
C PRO A 102 2.11 8.53 -5.60
N ASP A 103 0.87 8.66 -6.04
CA ASP A 103 -0.22 9.17 -5.20
C ASP A 103 -0.42 8.37 -3.90
N PHE A 104 -0.27 7.04 -3.95
CA PHE A 104 -0.36 6.19 -2.76
C PHE A 104 0.73 6.50 -1.72
N LEU A 105 1.98 6.72 -2.15
CA LEU A 105 3.08 7.12 -1.26
C LEU A 105 2.88 8.53 -0.74
N ARG A 106 2.46 9.45 -1.60
CA ARG A 106 2.18 10.83 -1.21
C ARG A 106 1.07 10.88 -0.15
N MET A 107 -0.02 10.15 -0.37
CA MET A 107 -1.10 10.01 0.62
C MET A 107 -0.55 9.48 1.95
N GLN A 108 0.23 8.41 1.91
CA GLN A 108 0.83 7.82 3.11
C GLN A 108 1.72 8.81 3.87
N ARG A 109 2.57 9.57 3.17
CA ARG A 109 3.43 10.60 3.78
C ARG A 109 2.63 11.73 4.43
N LEU A 110 1.55 12.18 3.79
CA LEU A 110 0.66 13.20 4.35
C LEU A 110 -0.07 12.70 5.59
N ALA A 111 -0.52 11.44 5.57
CA ALA A 111 -1.15 10.77 6.71
C ALA A 111 -0.19 10.63 7.91
N GLU A 112 1.06 10.22 7.67
CA GLU A 112 2.11 10.13 8.70
C GLU A 112 2.45 11.48 9.31
N ALA A 113 2.43 12.54 8.50
CA ALA A 113 2.60 13.91 8.98
C ALA A 113 1.37 14.45 9.75
N GLY A 114 0.25 13.71 9.74
CA GLY A 114 -1.02 14.17 10.32
C GLY A 114 -1.70 15.29 9.54
N ASP A 115 -1.19 15.65 8.35
CA ASP A 115 -1.74 16.71 7.52
C ASP A 115 -2.91 16.19 6.68
N TRP A 116 -4.01 15.88 7.39
CA TRP A 116 -5.22 15.36 6.78
C TRP A 116 -5.89 16.38 5.86
N ALA A 117 -5.68 17.67 6.07
CA ALA A 117 -6.19 18.72 5.18
C ALA A 117 -5.52 18.65 3.80
N ALA A 118 -4.18 18.55 3.77
CA ALA A 118 -3.45 18.35 2.52
C ALA A 118 -3.74 16.98 1.90
N ALA A 119 -3.88 15.92 2.71
CA ALA A 119 -4.26 14.59 2.23
C ALA A 119 -5.63 14.62 1.52
N LEU A 120 -6.60 15.35 2.08
CA LEU A 120 -7.92 15.49 1.44
C LEU A 120 -7.83 16.27 0.13
N ALA A 121 -7.09 17.38 0.09
CA ALA A 121 -6.90 18.14 -1.15
C ALA A 121 -6.23 17.28 -2.23
N HIS A 122 -5.18 16.53 -1.87
CA HIS A 122 -4.47 15.64 -2.77
C HIS A 122 -5.36 14.51 -3.30
N THR A 123 -6.04 13.78 -2.41
CA THR A 123 -6.90 12.66 -2.81
C THR A 123 -8.10 13.11 -3.63
N THR A 124 -8.61 14.34 -3.40
CA THR A 124 -9.65 14.95 -4.24
C THR A 124 -9.17 15.13 -5.69
N ALA A 125 -7.93 15.61 -5.88
CA ALA A 125 -7.33 15.73 -7.20
C ALA A 125 -7.07 14.34 -7.81
N TRP A 126 -6.64 13.37 -7.00
CA TRP A 126 -6.36 12.01 -7.45
C TRP A 126 -7.61 11.32 -8.00
N VAL A 127 -8.75 11.33 -7.28
CA VAL A 127 -10.00 10.74 -7.78
C VAL A 127 -10.54 11.44 -9.02
N ALA A 128 -10.25 12.73 -9.20
CA ALA A 128 -10.64 13.49 -10.39
C ALA A 128 -9.77 13.13 -11.61
N ALA A 129 -8.48 12.86 -11.39
CA ALA A 129 -7.56 12.46 -12.44
C ALA A 129 -7.73 10.99 -12.85
N ASP A 130 -8.01 10.11 -11.90
CA ASP A 130 -8.16 8.67 -12.11
C ASP A 130 -9.33 8.08 -11.32
N ALA A 131 -10.54 8.33 -11.82
CA ALA A 131 -11.76 7.80 -11.22
C ALA A 131 -11.89 6.26 -11.32
N GLY A 132 -11.03 5.61 -12.12
CA GLY A 132 -10.96 4.16 -12.32
C GLY A 132 -10.02 3.46 -11.33
N ASN A 133 -9.37 4.19 -10.43
CA ASN A 133 -8.49 3.65 -9.41
C ASN A 133 -9.19 3.49 -8.06
N PHE A 134 -9.34 2.24 -7.61
CA PHE A 134 -9.97 1.96 -6.32
C PHE A 134 -9.16 2.53 -5.14
N ASP A 135 -7.83 2.60 -5.26
CA ASP A 135 -6.92 3.10 -4.23
C ASP A 135 -7.08 4.62 -4.04
N ALA A 136 -7.39 5.34 -5.13
CA ALA A 136 -7.75 6.75 -5.06
C ALA A 136 -9.03 6.97 -4.25
N TRP A 137 -10.08 6.17 -4.51
CA TRP A 137 -11.34 6.25 -3.75
C TRP A 137 -11.19 5.79 -2.29
N LEU A 138 -10.36 4.77 -2.03
CA LEU A 138 -10.02 4.30 -0.70
C LEU A 138 -9.35 5.42 0.11
N SER A 139 -8.27 5.98 -0.44
CA SER A 139 -7.49 7.06 0.15
C SER A 139 -8.34 8.32 0.37
N HIS A 140 -9.17 8.67 -0.62
CA HIS A 140 -10.07 9.82 -0.52
C HIS A 140 -11.11 9.63 0.60
N GLY A 141 -11.69 8.44 0.71
CA GLY A 141 -12.64 8.12 1.76
C GLY A 141 -12.04 8.17 3.17
N GLN A 142 -10.82 7.66 3.34
CA GLN A 142 -10.07 7.77 4.60
C GLN A 142 -9.76 9.24 4.95
N ALA A 143 -9.27 10.02 3.97
CA ALA A 143 -8.98 11.44 4.17
C ALA A 143 -10.24 12.24 4.53
N LEU A 144 -11.38 11.96 3.88
CA LEU A 144 -12.67 12.57 4.21
C LEU A 144 -13.08 12.27 5.65
N ALA A 145 -13.01 11.00 6.07
CA ALA A 145 -13.39 10.60 7.43
C ALA A 145 -12.50 11.26 8.50
N ARG A 146 -11.18 11.34 8.24
CA ARG A 146 -10.24 12.03 9.14
C ARG A 146 -10.49 13.54 9.24
N ASN A 147 -11.01 14.16 8.17
CA ASN A 147 -11.48 15.55 8.18
C ASN A 147 -12.93 15.72 8.69
N GLN A 148 -13.47 14.74 9.43
CA GLN A 148 -14.85 14.75 9.97
C GLN A 148 -15.97 14.80 8.92
N LYS A 149 -15.65 14.55 7.64
CA LYS A 149 -16.64 14.46 6.55
C LYS A 149 -17.13 13.02 6.39
N ILE A 150 -17.70 12.47 7.46
CA ILE A 150 -17.97 11.03 7.61
C ILE A 150 -18.86 10.47 6.51
N ASP A 151 -20.01 11.11 6.23
CA ASP A 151 -20.94 10.62 5.20
C ASP A 151 -20.34 10.62 3.79
N GLN A 152 -19.54 11.65 3.47
CA GLN A 152 -18.82 11.71 2.20
C GLN A 152 -17.77 10.61 2.13
N GLY A 153 -17.07 10.35 3.25
CA GLY A 153 -16.10 9.26 3.37
C GLY A 153 -16.73 7.90 3.09
N ILE A 154 -17.90 7.63 3.66
CA ILE A 154 -18.67 6.40 3.40
C ILE A 154 -18.97 6.25 1.90
N VAL A 155 -19.45 7.32 1.24
CA VAL A 155 -19.76 7.28 -0.20
C VAL A 155 -18.51 7.00 -1.04
N ALA A 156 -17.37 7.62 -0.72
CA ALA A 156 -16.11 7.37 -1.42
C ALA A 156 -15.62 5.92 -1.21
N LEU A 157 -15.68 5.41 0.02
CA LEU A 157 -15.28 4.03 0.34
C LEU A 157 -16.22 2.99 -0.29
N GLN A 158 -17.51 3.30 -0.42
CA GLN A 158 -18.45 2.45 -1.16
C GLN A 158 -18.08 2.35 -2.65
N LYS A 159 -17.62 3.44 -3.27
CA LYS A 159 -17.10 3.40 -4.65
C LYS A 159 -15.86 2.50 -4.76
N ALA A 160 -14.91 2.65 -3.83
CA ALA A 160 -13.75 1.76 -3.76
C ALA A 160 -14.18 0.29 -3.64
N LEU A 161 -15.21 0.00 -2.81
CA LEU A 161 -15.71 -1.36 -2.59
C LEU A 161 -16.38 -1.95 -3.83
N VAL A 162 -17.06 -1.15 -4.65
CA VAL A 162 -17.62 -1.62 -5.93
C VAL A 162 -16.51 -2.08 -6.87
N MET A 163 -15.36 -1.39 -6.86
CA MET A 163 -14.23 -1.67 -7.75
C MET A 163 -13.35 -2.82 -7.23
N ALA A 164 -13.23 -2.92 -5.90
CA ALA A 164 -12.43 -3.91 -5.21
C ALA A 164 -13.24 -4.61 -4.10
N PRO A 165 -14.22 -5.47 -4.45
CA PRO A 165 -15.22 -6.00 -3.51
C PRO A 165 -14.66 -6.97 -2.47
N THR A 166 -13.46 -7.49 -2.67
CA THR A 166 -12.78 -8.42 -1.76
C THR A 166 -11.52 -7.81 -1.18
N ASP A 167 -11.22 -6.54 -1.45
CA ASP A 167 -10.02 -5.90 -0.92
C ASP A 167 -10.21 -5.64 0.58
N ALA A 168 -9.31 -6.23 1.37
CA ALA A 168 -9.41 -6.20 2.81
C ALA A 168 -9.24 -4.79 3.38
N ASN A 169 -8.45 -3.91 2.76
CA ASN A 169 -8.30 -2.52 3.21
C ASN A 169 -9.55 -1.72 2.96
N VAL A 170 -10.17 -1.90 1.79
CA VAL A 170 -11.44 -1.23 1.48
C VAL A 170 -12.53 -1.66 2.45
N ILE A 171 -12.64 -2.96 2.73
CA ILE A 171 -13.61 -3.51 3.69
C ILE A 171 -13.33 -2.98 5.11
N ARG A 172 -12.07 -3.00 5.56
CA ARG A 172 -11.68 -2.48 6.89
C ARG A 172 -11.91 -0.98 7.02
N ALA A 173 -11.52 -0.20 6.02
CA ALA A 173 -11.69 1.25 6.03
C ALA A 173 -13.16 1.63 6.07
N LEU A 174 -14.00 1.03 5.20
CA LEU A 174 -15.43 1.30 5.22
C LEU A 174 -16.08 0.82 6.53
N GLY A 175 -15.71 -0.36 7.02
CA GLY A 175 -16.18 -0.87 8.31
C GLY A 175 -15.85 0.08 9.46
N ALA A 176 -14.62 0.59 9.54
CA ALA A 176 -14.19 1.54 10.55
C ALA A 176 -14.97 2.87 10.48
N VAL A 177 -15.16 3.42 9.28
CA VAL A 177 -15.90 4.67 9.09
C VAL A 177 -17.41 4.48 9.37
N LEU A 178 -18.00 3.33 9.02
CA LEU A 178 -19.38 2.99 9.37
C LEU A 178 -19.56 2.90 10.89
N ALA A 179 -18.61 2.28 11.61
CA ALA A 179 -18.64 2.23 13.06
C ALA A 179 -18.54 3.63 13.68
N GLN A 180 -17.65 4.48 13.16
CA GLN A 180 -17.53 5.89 13.57
C GLN A 180 -18.84 6.67 13.35
N ALA A 181 -19.60 6.35 12.31
CA ALA A 181 -20.91 6.94 12.02
C ALA A 181 -22.05 6.38 12.89
N GLY A 182 -21.77 5.48 13.83
CA GLY A 182 -22.79 4.80 14.65
C GLY A 182 -23.54 3.69 13.92
N ARG A 183 -23.12 3.32 12.70
CA ARG A 183 -23.73 2.28 11.86
C ARG A 183 -23.10 0.91 12.14
N ALA A 184 -23.12 0.51 13.41
CA ALA A 184 -22.40 -0.67 13.91
C ALA A 184 -22.82 -1.98 13.21
N GLN A 185 -24.13 -2.19 13.00
CA GLN A 185 -24.62 -3.41 12.34
C GLN A 185 -24.11 -3.54 10.90
N GLU A 186 -24.04 -2.44 10.14
CA GLU A 186 -23.51 -2.45 8.78
C GLU A 186 -22.00 -2.66 8.76
N SER A 187 -21.29 -2.10 9.74
CA SER A 187 -19.87 -2.34 9.94
C SER A 187 -19.58 -3.82 10.19
N GLU A 188 -20.27 -4.45 11.15
CA GLU A 188 -20.11 -5.87 11.48
C GLU A 188 -20.41 -6.77 10.30
N ALA A 189 -21.53 -6.53 9.60
CA ALA A 189 -21.91 -7.30 8.41
C ALA A 189 -20.86 -7.18 7.29
N LEU A 190 -20.27 -6.00 7.12
CA LEU A 190 -19.22 -5.77 6.13
C LEU A 190 -17.91 -6.46 6.53
N LEU A 191 -17.46 -6.31 7.77
CA LEU A 191 -16.22 -6.91 8.29
C LEU A 191 -16.28 -8.44 8.30
N ALA A 192 -17.47 -9.04 8.45
CA ALA A 192 -17.67 -10.48 8.33
C ALA A 192 -17.32 -11.05 6.94
N ARG A 193 -17.15 -10.20 5.91
CA ARG A 193 -16.70 -10.63 4.57
C ARG A 193 -15.20 -10.87 4.47
N LEU A 194 -14.39 -10.37 5.42
CA LEU A 194 -12.95 -10.59 5.43
C LEU A 194 -12.64 -12.09 5.53
N ALA A 195 -11.55 -12.53 4.91
CA ALA A 195 -11.04 -13.88 5.11
C ALA A 195 -10.58 -14.06 6.57
N PRO A 196 -10.61 -15.28 7.15
CA PRO A 196 -10.19 -15.51 8.54
C PRO A 196 -8.82 -14.92 8.86
N GLU A 197 -7.85 -15.03 7.94
CA GLU A 197 -6.50 -14.46 8.04
C GLU A 197 -6.48 -12.92 8.08
N ASP A 198 -7.51 -12.25 7.55
CA ASP A 198 -7.67 -10.79 7.56
C ASP A 198 -8.48 -10.28 8.76
N ARG A 199 -9.17 -11.17 9.48
CA ARG A 199 -9.98 -10.84 10.67
C ARG A 199 -9.12 -10.71 11.94
N ASP A 200 -7.97 -11.35 11.97
CA ASP A 200 -7.12 -11.38 13.15
C ASP A 200 -6.18 -10.15 13.15
N CYS A 201 -6.52 -9.15 13.98
CA CYS A 201 -5.65 -8.01 14.31
C CYS A 201 -4.64 -8.37 15.42
N SER A 202 -4.23 -9.63 15.57
CA SER A 202 -3.23 -10.05 16.57
C SER A 202 -1.80 -9.58 16.26
N LEU A 203 -1.56 -9.01 15.07
CA LEU A 203 -0.25 -8.54 14.61
C LEU A 203 -0.29 -7.11 14.03
N GLY A 204 -0.86 -6.15 14.78
CA GLY A 204 -0.73 -4.72 14.46
C GLY A 204 -1.66 -4.23 13.36
N CYS A 205 -2.88 -3.93 13.77
CA CYS A 205 -3.63 -2.78 13.30
C CYS A 205 -3.24 -1.61 14.24
#